data_AF-A0AAU4BAM4-F1
#
_entry.id   AF-A0AAU4BAM4-F1
#
_cell.length_a   1.000
_cell.length_b   1.000
_cell.length_c   1.000
_cell.angle_alpha   90.00
_cell.angle_beta   90.00
_cell.angle_gamma   90.00
#
_symmetry.space_group_name_H-M   'P 1'
#
loop_
_entity.id
_entity.type
_entity.pdbx_description
1 polymer ?
#
loop_
_entity_poly.entity_id
_entity_poly.type
_entity_poly.pdbx_seq_one_letter_code
_entity_poly.pdbx_strand_id
1 'polypeptide(L)'
;MRPDYDPRDDPPWAMQLVVRAEKADPPGHGAVCEAAATAVVRLLTDPRAAEPDGEWRDAVREWESRRIRKVTRRARGVRWPEAEALPGVTVEHAGAQVRAFPPGPVSDVPAALAKLQVAGLDLADAAEPAPPPEPPYAVIAINPDVTITTGKAAAQCGHAAQLLLRQGRRKDVAAWLDAGARVHLIPTKPDRGARGVVPPREAATSDVPWRQCVKKATVAVRDGGFTEVPPGTMTAIAWIVRK
;
A
#
# COMPACT_ATOMS: atom_id res chain seq x y z
N MET A 1 14.43 -25.32 14.66
CA MET A 1 14.21 -23.91 15.06
C MET A 1 13.85 -23.14 13.79
N ARG A 2 12.63 -22.57 13.69
CA ARG A 2 12.34 -21.67 12.56
C ARG A 2 13.27 -20.46 12.72
N PRO A 3 14.10 -20.10 11.73
CA PRO A 3 15.09 -19.02 11.87
C PRO A 3 14.49 -17.63 12.18
N ASP A 4 13.17 -17.49 12.09
CA ASP A 4 12.45 -16.20 12.14
C ASP A 4 11.40 -16.08 13.26
N TYR A 5 11.43 -16.94 14.29
CA TYR A 5 10.52 -16.78 15.43
C TYR A 5 10.92 -15.56 16.27
N ASP A 6 10.15 -14.47 16.17
CA ASP A 6 10.23 -13.34 17.09
C ASP A 6 9.06 -13.44 18.08
N PRO A 7 9.30 -13.73 19.38
CA PRO A 7 8.22 -13.84 20.37
C PRO A 7 7.43 -12.54 20.54
N ARG A 8 8.00 -11.38 20.17
CA ARG A 8 7.28 -10.09 20.17
C ARG A 8 6.28 -9.97 19.03
N ASP A 9 6.33 -10.89 18.07
CA ASP A 9 5.50 -10.91 16.87
C ASP A 9 4.54 -12.10 16.85
N ASP A 10 4.35 -12.74 18.01
CA ASP A 10 3.43 -13.86 18.25
C ASP A 10 2.32 -13.40 19.22
N PRO A 11 1.02 -13.50 18.85
CA PRO A 11 0.52 -13.84 17.53
C PRO A 11 0.86 -12.77 16.47
N PRO A 12 0.97 -13.12 15.18
CA PRO A 12 1.17 -12.12 14.14
C PRO A 12 -0.09 -11.27 13.94
N TRP A 13 0.10 -9.97 13.73
CA TRP A 13 -0.97 -9.01 13.41
C TRP A 13 -0.86 -8.52 11.98
N ALA A 14 -2.01 -8.18 11.37
CA ALA A 14 -2.04 -7.61 10.04
C ALA A 14 -3.22 -6.65 9.84
N MET A 15 -2.97 -5.55 9.13
CA MET A 15 -4.01 -4.73 8.53
C MET A 15 -4.52 -5.42 7.27
N GLN A 16 -5.83 -5.65 7.18
CA GLN A 16 -6.44 -6.16 5.95
C GLN A 16 -6.72 -4.99 5.00
N LEU A 17 -6.57 -5.23 3.70
CA LEU A 17 -7.03 -4.37 2.62
C LEU A 17 -7.93 -5.20 1.70
N VAL A 18 -9.05 -4.64 1.25
CA VAL A 18 -9.91 -5.27 0.23
C VAL A 18 -10.03 -4.35 -0.96
N VAL A 19 -9.72 -4.88 -2.14
CA VAL A 19 -9.89 -4.21 -3.43
C VAL A 19 -11.18 -4.72 -4.07
N ARG A 20 -12.04 -3.81 -4.53
CA ARG A 20 -13.15 -4.17 -5.42
C ARG A 20 -12.59 -4.43 -6.81
N ALA A 21 -12.69 -5.66 -7.29
CA ALA A 21 -12.18 -6.07 -8.60
C ALA A 21 -13.25 -6.88 -9.33
N GLU A 22 -14.16 -6.17 -10.02
CA GLU A 22 -15.15 -6.80 -10.88
C GLU A 22 -14.51 -7.36 -12.15
N LYS A 23 -15.11 -8.40 -12.73
CA LYS A 23 -14.59 -9.00 -13.97
C LYS A 23 -14.85 -8.14 -15.21
N ALA A 24 -16.03 -7.51 -15.27
CA ALA A 24 -16.48 -6.78 -16.45
C ALA A 24 -15.79 -5.42 -16.59
N ASP A 25 -15.46 -4.80 -15.45
CA ASP A 25 -14.85 -3.48 -15.37
C ASP A 25 -13.81 -3.47 -14.22
N PRO A 26 -12.66 -4.13 -14.42
CA PRO A 26 -11.61 -4.15 -13.40
C PRO A 26 -10.90 -2.80 -13.32
N PRO A 27 -10.55 -2.31 -12.12
CA PRO A 27 -9.78 -1.07 -12.00
C PRO A 27 -8.33 -1.26 -12.47
N GLY A 28 -7.64 -0.15 -12.76
CA GLY A 28 -6.21 -0.17 -13.10
C GLY A 28 -5.31 -0.42 -11.90
N HIS A 29 -4.16 -1.07 -12.13
CA HIS A 29 -3.13 -1.36 -11.12
C HIS A 29 -2.72 -0.11 -10.32
N GLY A 30 -2.32 0.96 -11.02
CA GLY A 30 -1.88 2.21 -10.38
C GLY A 30 -2.96 2.85 -9.51
N ALA A 31 -4.21 2.88 -9.99
CA ALA A 31 -5.34 3.41 -9.24
C ALA A 31 -5.59 2.63 -7.95
N VAL A 32 -5.50 1.29 -7.99
CA VAL A 32 -5.59 0.44 -6.79
C VAL A 32 -4.47 0.72 -5.80
N CYS A 33 -3.23 0.89 -6.28
CA CYS A 33 -2.08 1.21 -5.43
C CYS A 33 -2.22 2.57 -4.74
N GLU A 34 -2.65 3.61 -5.47
CA GLU A 34 -2.90 4.95 -4.94
C GLU A 34 -4.08 4.96 -3.96
N ALA A 35 -5.17 4.25 -4.27
CA ALA A 35 -6.33 4.08 -3.39
C ALA A 35 -5.95 3.34 -2.10
N ALA A 36 -5.15 2.28 -2.17
CA ALA A 36 -4.68 1.53 -1.01
C ALA A 36 -3.80 2.37 -0.09
N ALA A 37 -2.85 3.11 -0.66
CA ALA A 37 -2.02 4.05 0.08
C ALA A 37 -2.86 5.10 0.82
N THR A 38 -3.81 5.70 0.12
CA THR A 38 -4.72 6.71 0.68
C THR A 38 -5.63 6.10 1.76
N ALA A 39 -6.16 4.90 1.56
CA ALA A 39 -7.03 4.22 2.53
C ALA A 39 -6.29 3.90 3.83
N VAL A 40 -5.03 3.46 3.76
CA VAL A 40 -4.18 3.24 4.95
C VAL A 40 -3.96 4.56 5.70
N VAL A 41 -3.60 5.63 5.01
CA VAL A 41 -3.36 6.94 5.66
C VAL A 41 -4.64 7.43 6.33
N ARG A 42 -5.76 7.41 5.61
CA ARG A 42 -7.06 7.86 6.15
C ARG A 42 -7.50 7.03 7.36
N LEU A 43 -7.26 5.71 7.36
CA LEU A 43 -7.54 4.90 8.53
C LEU A 43 -6.65 5.27 9.72
N LEU A 44 -5.35 5.47 9.51
CA LEU A 44 -4.41 5.80 10.58
C LEU A 44 -4.56 7.23 11.13
N THR A 45 -5.24 8.11 10.41
CA THR A 45 -5.60 9.47 10.86
C THR A 45 -7.09 9.61 11.17
N ASP A 46 -7.88 8.55 11.06
CA ASP A 46 -9.28 8.56 11.47
C ASP A 46 -9.34 8.80 12.98
N PRO A 47 -10.26 9.64 13.51
CA PRO A 47 -10.38 9.86 14.95
C PRO A 47 -10.52 8.55 15.74
N ARG A 48 -11.18 7.53 15.17
CA ARG A 48 -11.30 6.21 15.78
C ARG A 48 -9.95 5.51 15.97
N ALA A 49 -8.94 5.82 15.18
CA ALA A 49 -7.59 5.27 15.33
C ALA A 49 -6.61 6.22 16.02
N ALA A 50 -6.78 7.53 15.86
CA ALA A 50 -5.80 8.54 16.27
C ALA A 50 -6.07 9.13 17.66
N GLU A 51 -7.34 9.35 18.02
CA GLU A 51 -7.70 10.02 19.27
C GLU A 51 -7.58 9.09 20.47
N PRO A 52 -7.25 9.60 21.68
CA PRO A 52 -7.02 8.78 22.88
C PRO A 52 -8.13 7.79 23.23
N ASP A 53 -9.39 8.14 22.93
CA ASP A 53 -10.61 7.36 23.16
C ASP A 53 -11.14 6.64 21.90
N GLY A 54 -10.38 6.68 20.81
CA GLY A 54 -10.74 6.04 19.55
C GLY A 54 -10.78 4.51 19.65
N GLU A 55 -11.89 3.91 19.20
CA GLU A 55 -12.14 2.46 19.27
C GLU A 55 -11.10 1.58 18.56
N TRP A 56 -10.35 2.11 17.59
CA TRP A 56 -9.32 1.39 16.82
C TRP A 56 -7.90 1.69 17.31
N ARG A 57 -7.72 2.66 18.22
CA ARG A 57 -6.41 3.14 18.64
C ARG A 57 -5.53 2.05 19.20
N ASP A 58 -6.07 1.23 20.10
CA ASP A 58 -5.29 0.18 20.76
C ASP A 58 -4.90 -0.93 19.78
N ALA A 59 -5.81 -1.29 18.86
CA ALA A 59 -5.52 -2.22 17.78
C ALA A 59 -4.40 -1.72 16.86
N VAL A 60 -4.42 -0.43 16.49
CA VAL A 60 -3.37 0.20 15.68
C VAL A 60 -2.04 0.21 16.43
N ARG A 61 -2.02 0.58 17.72
CA ARG A 61 -0.80 0.59 18.54
C ARG A 61 -0.19 -0.80 18.69
N GLU A 62 -1.04 -1.80 18.94
CA GLU A 62 -0.62 -3.19 19.09
C GLU A 62 -0.02 -3.74 17.79
N TRP A 63 -0.59 -3.39 16.64
CA TRP A 63 -0.04 -3.77 15.35
C TRP A 63 1.26 -3.02 15.01
N GLU A 64 1.36 -1.73 15.30
CA GLU A 64 2.56 -0.92 15.04
C GLU A 64 3.75 -1.27 15.96
N SER A 65 3.51 -1.92 17.11
CA SER A 65 4.56 -2.41 18.00
C SER A 65 5.21 -3.73 17.54
N ARG A 66 4.62 -4.37 16.52
CA ARG A 66 5.01 -5.69 15.95
C ARG A 66 5.63 -5.55 14.56
N ARG A 67 5.84 -6.68 13.86
CA ARG A 67 6.20 -6.62 12.43
C ARG A 67 4.97 -6.18 11.63
N ILE A 68 5.04 -4.96 11.09
CA ILE A 68 3.93 -4.32 10.36
C ILE A 68 3.61 -5.07 9.07
N ARG A 69 2.49 -5.79 9.05
CA ARG A 69 1.96 -6.51 7.88
C ARG A 69 0.70 -5.87 7.31
N LYS A 70 0.56 -5.96 5.99
CA LYS A 70 -0.66 -5.66 5.26
C LYS A 70 -1.02 -6.82 4.36
N VAL A 71 -2.28 -7.24 4.36
CA VAL A 71 -2.78 -8.35 3.54
C VAL A 71 -3.87 -7.82 2.62
N THR A 72 -3.56 -7.76 1.33
CA THR A 72 -4.53 -7.36 0.32
C THR A 72 -5.34 -8.54 -0.18
N ARG A 73 -6.65 -8.38 -0.22
CA ARG A 73 -7.61 -9.36 -0.73
C ARG A 73 -8.44 -8.72 -1.84
N ARG A 74 -9.05 -9.57 -2.66
CA ARG A 74 -9.98 -9.12 -3.72
C ARG A 74 -11.42 -9.52 -3.39
N ALA A 75 -12.35 -8.60 -3.63
CA ALA A 75 -13.79 -8.84 -3.55
C ALA A 75 -14.47 -8.48 -4.87
N ARG A 76 -15.58 -9.14 -5.16
CA ARG A 76 -16.41 -8.95 -6.37
C ARG A 76 -17.86 -9.32 -6.07
N GLY A 77 -18.81 -8.70 -6.77
CA GLY A 77 -20.24 -8.92 -6.57
C GLY A 77 -20.62 -8.78 -5.09
N VAL A 78 -21.44 -9.71 -4.58
CA VAL A 78 -21.94 -9.67 -3.18
C VAL A 78 -20.83 -9.63 -2.12
N ARG A 79 -19.62 -10.11 -2.44
CA ARG A 79 -18.49 -10.09 -1.50
C ARG A 79 -17.98 -8.69 -1.19
N TRP A 80 -18.19 -7.71 -2.08
CA TRP A 80 -17.76 -6.34 -1.84
C TRP A 80 -18.66 -5.64 -0.79
N PRO A 81 -20.00 -5.59 -0.95
CA PRO A 81 -20.87 -5.03 0.09
C PRO A 81 -20.73 -5.72 1.46
N GLU A 82 -20.53 -7.04 1.49
CA GLU A 82 -20.26 -7.78 2.73
C GLU A 82 -18.98 -7.30 3.43
N ALA A 83 -17.92 -6.97 2.67
CA ALA A 83 -16.68 -6.42 3.23
C ALA A 83 -16.86 -4.95 3.64
N GLU A 84 -17.62 -4.18 2.87
CA GLU A 84 -17.87 -2.76 3.15
C GLU A 84 -18.69 -2.54 4.43
N ALA A 85 -19.58 -3.48 4.77
CA ALA A 85 -20.37 -3.44 6.00
C ALA A 85 -19.55 -3.59 7.29
N LEU A 86 -18.32 -4.11 7.23
CA LEU A 86 -17.42 -4.22 8.39
C LEU A 86 -16.75 -2.86 8.70
N PRO A 87 -16.37 -2.57 9.95
CA PRO A 87 -15.65 -1.34 10.31
C PRO A 87 -14.39 -1.12 9.47
N GLY A 88 -14.19 0.11 9.00
CA GLY A 88 -13.05 0.47 8.15
C GLY A 88 -13.27 1.75 7.36
N VAL A 89 -12.34 2.03 6.45
CA VAL A 89 -12.33 3.22 5.59
C VAL A 89 -12.26 2.79 4.14
N THR A 90 -13.25 3.17 3.32
CA THR A 90 -13.23 2.99 1.86
C THR A 90 -12.68 4.25 1.21
N VAL A 91 -11.79 4.07 0.24
CA VAL A 91 -11.35 5.12 -0.68
C VAL A 91 -11.73 4.72 -2.09
N GLU A 92 -12.33 5.66 -2.80
CA GLU A 92 -12.50 5.61 -4.25
C GLU A 92 -11.50 6.56 -4.91
N HIS A 93 -10.79 6.07 -5.93
CA HIS A 93 -9.82 6.84 -6.68
C HIS A 93 -9.67 6.30 -8.09
N ALA A 94 -9.91 7.13 -9.10
CA ALA A 94 -9.79 6.78 -10.52
C ALA A 94 -10.46 5.44 -10.88
N GLY A 95 -11.69 5.21 -10.38
CA GLY A 95 -12.47 3.98 -10.59
C GLY A 95 -12.07 2.79 -9.71
N ALA A 96 -10.95 2.85 -9.00
CA ALA A 96 -10.58 1.86 -8.00
C ALA A 96 -11.28 2.12 -6.67
N GLN A 97 -11.76 1.06 -6.02
CA GLN A 97 -12.28 1.12 -4.66
C GLN A 97 -11.48 0.17 -3.77
N VAL A 98 -10.89 0.73 -2.70
CA VAL A 98 -10.09 -0.02 -1.73
C VAL A 98 -10.56 0.31 -0.32
N ARG A 99 -10.79 -0.73 0.49
CA ARG A 99 -11.15 -0.59 1.90
C ARG A 99 -10.01 -1.06 2.80
N ALA A 100 -9.60 -0.21 3.73
CA ALA A 100 -8.70 -0.56 4.82
C ALA A 100 -9.50 -0.87 6.09
N PHE A 101 -9.06 -1.89 6.83
CA PHE A 101 -9.71 -2.35 8.06
C PHE A 101 -8.78 -2.12 9.25
N PRO A 102 -9.33 -1.88 10.46
CA PRO A 102 -8.53 -1.86 11.68
C PRO A 102 -7.68 -3.14 11.76
N PRO A 103 -6.38 -3.04 12.10
CA PRO A 103 -5.53 -4.21 12.17
C PRO A 103 -5.97 -5.13 13.32
N GLY A 104 -5.72 -6.42 13.15
CA GLY A 104 -6.03 -7.42 14.18
C GLY A 104 -5.11 -8.64 14.07
N PRO A 105 -5.23 -9.61 15.00
CA PRO A 105 -4.53 -10.88 14.92
C PRO A 105 -4.85 -11.61 13.61
N VAL A 106 -3.86 -12.24 12.99
CA VAL A 106 -4.05 -13.04 11.76
C VAL A 106 -4.95 -14.26 12.02
N SER A 107 -5.01 -14.76 13.26
CA SER A 107 -5.93 -15.81 13.68
C SER A 107 -7.38 -15.36 13.87
N ASP A 108 -7.66 -14.06 13.88
CA ASP A 108 -8.98 -13.49 14.17
C ASP A 108 -9.46 -12.55 13.06
N VAL A 109 -9.30 -12.99 11.81
CA VAL A 109 -9.80 -12.25 10.64
C VAL A 109 -11.30 -12.49 10.50
N PRO A 110 -12.15 -11.44 10.40
CA PRO A 110 -13.59 -11.59 10.22
C PRO A 110 -13.95 -12.54 9.08
N ALA A 111 -14.94 -13.41 9.29
CA ALA A 111 -15.31 -14.47 8.34
C ALA A 111 -15.59 -13.94 6.91
N ALA A 112 -16.18 -12.74 6.81
CA ALA A 112 -16.44 -12.09 5.53
C ALA A 112 -15.15 -11.72 4.75
N LEU A 113 -14.05 -11.44 5.45
CA LEU A 113 -12.73 -11.19 4.86
C LEU A 113 -11.94 -12.48 4.66
N ALA A 114 -12.01 -13.42 5.60
CA ALA A 114 -11.25 -14.67 5.58
C ALA A 114 -11.53 -15.51 4.32
N LYS A 115 -12.79 -15.49 3.83
CA LYS A 115 -13.22 -16.17 2.60
C LYS A 115 -12.75 -15.48 1.30
N LEU A 116 -12.20 -14.26 1.36
CA LEU A 116 -11.70 -13.54 0.19
C LEU A 116 -10.28 -14.01 -0.16
N GLN A 117 -10.00 -14.08 -1.46
CA GLN A 117 -8.71 -14.54 -1.95
C GLN A 117 -7.62 -13.48 -1.78
N VAL A 118 -6.48 -13.89 -1.24
CA VAL A 118 -5.24 -13.09 -1.16
C VAL A 118 -4.44 -13.17 -2.47
N ALA A 119 -4.51 -14.31 -3.16
CA ALA A 119 -3.83 -14.54 -4.44
C ALA A 119 -4.70 -14.16 -5.65
N GLY A 120 -4.05 -13.98 -6.81
CA GLY A 120 -4.72 -13.79 -8.11
C GLY A 120 -5.35 -12.41 -8.32
N LEU A 121 -4.90 -11.40 -7.57
CA LEU A 121 -5.15 -10.00 -7.91
C LEU A 121 -3.97 -9.45 -8.69
N ASP A 122 -4.09 -9.54 -10.02
CA ASP A 122 -3.12 -9.02 -10.96
C ASP A 122 -3.85 -8.25 -12.06
N LEU A 123 -3.79 -6.92 -11.97
CA LEU A 123 -4.52 -5.98 -12.80
C LEU A 123 -3.54 -5.34 -13.77
N ALA A 124 -4.04 -4.98 -14.96
CA ALA A 124 -3.24 -4.26 -15.93
C ALA A 124 -2.99 -2.81 -15.48
N ASP A 125 -1.83 -2.27 -15.85
CA ASP A 125 -1.60 -0.83 -15.81
C ASP A 125 -2.46 -0.12 -16.85
N ALA A 126 -2.72 1.16 -16.59
CA ALA A 126 -3.22 2.06 -17.63
C ALA A 126 -2.18 2.15 -18.77
N ALA A 127 -2.67 2.42 -19.98
CA ALA A 127 -1.81 2.66 -21.13
C ALA A 127 -0.87 3.85 -20.85
N GLU A 128 -1.44 4.93 -20.31
CA GLU A 128 -0.72 6.15 -19.90
C GLU A 128 -0.90 6.41 -18.40
N PRO A 129 0.16 6.81 -17.67
CA PRO A 129 0.05 7.26 -16.29
C PRO A 129 -0.82 8.51 -16.20
N ALA A 130 -1.64 8.61 -15.15
CA ALA A 130 -2.35 9.84 -14.86
C ALA A 130 -1.35 10.99 -14.56
N PRO A 131 -1.69 12.24 -14.90
CA PRO A 131 -0.86 13.37 -14.48
C PRO A 131 -0.82 13.49 -12.95
N PRO A 132 0.29 13.99 -12.37
CA PRO A 132 0.37 14.23 -10.94
C PRO A 132 -0.68 15.27 -10.51
N PRO A 133 -1.25 15.16 -9.29
CA PRO A 133 -2.12 16.20 -8.75
C PRO A 133 -1.32 17.45 -8.36
N GLU A 134 -2.00 18.58 -8.17
CA GLU A 134 -1.38 19.81 -7.65
C GLU A 134 -0.72 19.57 -6.28
N PRO A 135 0.50 20.06 -6.00
CA PRO A 135 1.10 19.92 -4.67
C PRO A 135 0.27 20.55 -3.53
N PRO A 136 0.33 19.99 -2.30
CA PRO A 136 1.16 18.87 -1.90
C PRO A 136 0.53 17.49 -2.14
N TYR A 137 1.36 16.50 -2.46
CA TYR A 137 0.97 15.09 -2.60
C TYR A 137 2.16 14.17 -2.28
N ALA A 138 1.87 12.92 -1.91
CA ALA A 138 2.88 11.89 -1.74
C ALA A 138 3.17 11.20 -3.08
N VAL A 139 4.43 11.11 -3.46
CA VAL A 139 4.87 10.21 -4.52
C VAL A 139 5.19 8.85 -3.91
N ILE A 140 4.74 7.78 -4.55
CA ILE A 140 5.19 6.42 -4.30
C ILE A 140 5.83 5.87 -5.57
N ALA A 141 6.93 5.15 -5.42
CA ALA A 141 7.57 4.41 -6.49
C ALA A 141 7.83 2.97 -6.04
N ILE A 142 7.46 2.00 -6.86
CA ILE A 142 7.71 0.57 -6.63
C ILE A 142 9.04 0.20 -7.27
N ASN A 143 9.81 -0.70 -6.67
CA ASN A 143 11.07 -1.15 -7.25
C ASN A 143 10.80 -1.96 -8.53
N PRO A 144 11.27 -1.50 -9.71
CA PRO A 144 11.01 -2.18 -10.98
C PRO A 144 11.75 -3.52 -11.13
N ASP A 145 12.75 -3.78 -10.29
CA ASP A 145 13.48 -5.06 -10.26
C ASP A 145 12.72 -6.14 -9.47
N VAL A 146 11.53 -5.83 -8.94
CA VAL A 146 10.70 -6.76 -8.18
C VAL A 146 9.37 -6.99 -8.89
N THR A 147 9.19 -8.19 -9.42
CA THR A 147 7.88 -8.60 -9.96
C THR A 147 6.92 -8.89 -8.80
N ILE A 148 5.89 -8.05 -8.65
CA ILE A 148 4.85 -8.23 -7.64
C ILE A 148 3.47 -8.13 -8.27
N THR A 149 2.55 -8.96 -7.77
CA THR A 149 1.14 -8.86 -8.14
C THR A 149 0.55 -7.55 -7.64
N THR A 150 -0.57 -7.11 -8.23
CA THR A 150 -1.27 -5.90 -7.79
C THR A 150 -1.64 -5.93 -6.31
N GLY A 151 -2.05 -7.09 -5.78
CA GLY A 151 -2.32 -7.24 -4.35
C GLY A 151 -1.09 -6.94 -3.46
N LYS A 152 0.08 -7.46 -3.84
CA LYS A 152 1.35 -7.18 -3.14
C LYS A 152 1.75 -5.71 -3.30
N ALA A 153 1.65 -5.15 -4.50
CA ALA A 153 1.91 -3.74 -4.77
C ALA A 153 1.06 -2.80 -3.90
N ALA A 154 -0.26 -3.05 -3.82
CA ALA A 154 -1.16 -2.28 -2.98
C ALA A 154 -0.75 -2.32 -1.49
N ALA A 155 -0.33 -3.49 -0.98
CA ALA A 155 0.17 -3.62 0.38
C ALA A 155 1.47 -2.82 0.60
N GLN A 156 2.40 -2.85 -0.36
CA GLN A 156 3.65 -2.09 -0.30
C GLN A 156 3.40 -0.57 -0.39
N CYS A 157 2.50 -0.12 -1.25
CA CYS A 157 2.07 1.29 -1.34
C CYS A 157 1.43 1.77 -0.03
N GLY A 158 0.55 0.95 0.56
CA GLY A 158 0.01 1.18 1.90
C GLY A 158 1.10 1.28 2.97
N HIS A 159 2.13 0.43 2.90
CA HIS A 159 3.24 0.47 3.84
C HIS A 159 4.12 1.72 3.64
N ALA A 160 4.45 2.09 2.40
CA ALA A 160 5.22 3.29 2.08
C ALA A 160 4.51 4.56 2.57
N ALA A 161 3.19 4.64 2.36
CA ALA A 161 2.38 5.76 2.83
C ALA A 161 2.31 5.86 4.37
N GLN A 162 2.20 4.71 5.07
CA GLN A 162 2.30 4.68 6.52
C GLN A 162 3.67 5.17 7.02
N LEU A 163 4.77 4.71 6.43
CA LEU A 163 6.10 5.19 6.82
C LEU A 163 6.22 6.69 6.60
N LEU A 164 5.71 7.20 5.47
CA LEU A 164 5.73 8.63 5.16
C LEU A 164 4.91 9.45 6.19
N LEU A 165 3.74 8.95 6.60
CA LEU A 165 2.93 9.55 7.66
C LEU A 165 3.67 9.63 8.99
N ARG A 166 4.42 8.58 9.37
CA ARG A 166 5.09 8.49 10.67
C ARG A 166 6.47 9.17 10.71
N GLN A 167 7.20 9.17 9.60
CA GLN A 167 8.62 9.59 9.54
C GLN A 167 8.84 10.86 8.71
N GLY A 168 7.83 11.30 7.95
CA GLY A 168 7.88 12.54 7.19
C GLY A 168 8.02 13.76 8.08
N ARG A 169 8.52 14.86 7.50
CA ARG A 169 8.61 16.14 8.22
C ARG A 169 7.20 16.59 8.62
N ARG A 170 6.98 16.89 9.90
CA ARG A 170 5.65 17.21 10.46
C ARG A 170 4.87 18.25 9.64
N LYS A 171 5.54 19.35 9.21
CA LYS A 171 4.92 20.40 8.40
C LYS A 171 4.47 19.90 7.02
N ASP A 172 5.28 19.08 6.37
CA ASP A 172 4.98 18.55 5.03
C ASP A 172 3.87 17.48 5.11
N VAL A 173 3.91 16.64 6.14
CA VAL A 173 2.86 15.64 6.42
C VAL A 173 1.53 16.33 6.72
N ALA A 174 1.51 17.35 7.58
CA ALA A 174 0.29 18.11 7.88
C ALA A 174 -0.31 18.73 6.61
N ALA A 175 0.51 19.42 5.80
CA ALA A 175 0.05 20.00 4.54
C ALA A 175 -0.48 18.95 3.55
N TRP A 176 0.14 17.77 3.51
CA TRP A 176 -0.32 16.65 2.68
C TRP A 176 -1.66 16.07 3.17
N LEU A 177 -1.85 15.92 4.49
CA LEU A 177 -3.10 15.48 5.08
C LEU A 177 -4.23 16.50 4.85
N ASP A 178 -3.96 17.80 5.05
CA ASP A 178 -4.90 18.88 4.78
C ASP A 178 -5.33 18.92 3.30
N ALA A 179 -4.44 18.50 2.40
CA ALA A 179 -4.72 18.36 0.98
C ALA A 179 -5.38 17.02 0.61
N GLY A 180 -5.95 16.29 1.57
CA GLY A 180 -6.71 15.06 1.35
C GLY A 180 -5.88 13.78 1.27
N ALA A 181 -4.62 13.81 1.73
CA ALA A 181 -3.67 12.70 1.67
C ALA A 181 -3.45 12.14 0.25
N ARG A 182 -3.46 13.01 -0.77
CA ARG A 182 -3.32 12.62 -2.19
C ARG A 182 -2.03 11.86 -2.46
N VAL A 183 -2.13 10.77 -3.20
CA VAL A 183 -0.99 9.90 -3.57
C VAL A 183 -0.89 9.85 -5.09
N HIS A 184 0.35 9.84 -5.58
CA HIS A 184 0.66 9.61 -6.99
C HIS A 184 1.71 8.51 -7.12
N LEU A 185 1.36 7.42 -7.78
CA LEU A 185 2.27 6.34 -8.15
C LEU A 185 2.98 6.72 -9.44
N ILE A 186 4.31 6.74 -9.42
CA ILE A 186 5.10 7.00 -10.62
C ILE A 186 5.58 5.69 -11.25
N PRO A 187 5.57 5.57 -12.59
CA PRO A 187 6.19 4.44 -13.25
C PRO A 187 7.72 4.55 -13.15
N THR A 188 8.35 3.42 -12.89
CA THR A 188 9.81 3.33 -12.74
C THR A 188 10.39 2.29 -13.67
N LYS A 189 11.62 2.52 -14.10
CA LYS A 189 12.40 1.55 -14.88
C LYS A 189 13.71 1.19 -14.18
N PRO A 190 14.24 -0.03 -14.44
CA PRO A 190 15.59 -0.38 -14.01
C PRO A 190 16.60 0.64 -14.54
N ASP A 191 17.71 0.83 -13.81
CA ASP A 191 18.76 1.73 -14.27
C ASP A 191 19.45 1.17 -15.52
N ARG A 192 19.89 2.05 -16.44
CA ARG A 192 20.65 1.63 -17.63
C ARG A 192 21.90 0.85 -17.20
N GLY A 193 22.08 -0.34 -17.76
CA GLY A 193 23.25 -1.20 -17.51
C GLY A 193 23.06 -2.22 -16.38
N ALA A 194 21.91 -2.27 -15.71
CA ALA A 194 21.52 -3.41 -14.89
C ALA A 194 21.32 -4.64 -15.80
N ARG A 195 22.34 -5.50 -15.89
CA ARG A 195 22.26 -6.74 -16.67
C ARG A 195 21.30 -7.72 -15.98
N GLY A 196 20.32 -8.24 -16.71
CA GLY A 196 19.63 -9.49 -16.35
C GLY A 196 18.14 -9.40 -16.04
N VAL A 197 17.51 -8.22 -16.07
CA VAL A 197 16.05 -8.10 -15.90
C VAL A 197 15.47 -7.47 -17.16
N VAL A 198 14.77 -8.27 -17.97
CA VAL A 198 13.86 -7.74 -18.97
C VAL A 198 12.69 -7.14 -18.19
N PRO A 199 12.43 -5.83 -18.27
CA PRO A 199 11.29 -5.27 -17.56
C PRO A 199 10.02 -5.98 -18.04
N PRO A 200 9.07 -6.30 -17.14
CA PRO A 200 7.85 -7.04 -17.51
C PRO A 200 6.96 -6.30 -18.53
N ARG A 201 7.28 -5.03 -18.83
CA ARG A 201 6.69 -4.20 -19.87
C ARG A 201 7.83 -3.45 -20.60
N GLU A 202 7.68 -3.19 -21.90
CA GLU A 202 8.58 -2.26 -22.60
C GLU A 202 8.57 -0.91 -21.86
N ALA A 203 9.73 -0.50 -21.35
CA ALA A 203 9.84 0.71 -20.54
C ALA A 203 9.39 1.91 -21.35
N ALA A 204 8.35 2.61 -20.87
CA ALA A 204 7.86 3.80 -21.54
C ALA A 204 8.90 4.92 -21.44
N THR A 205 8.88 5.84 -22.39
CA THR A 205 9.79 7.00 -22.40
C THR A 205 9.61 7.87 -21.14
N SER A 206 8.42 7.86 -20.54
CA SER A 206 8.06 8.57 -19.31
C SER A 206 8.54 7.91 -18.02
N ASP A 207 9.03 6.66 -18.04
CA ASP A 207 9.45 5.96 -16.82
C ASP A 207 10.68 6.61 -16.18
N VAL A 208 10.66 6.76 -14.86
CA VAL A 208 11.74 7.39 -14.10
C VAL A 208 12.77 6.34 -13.67
N PRO A 209 14.10 6.56 -13.83
CA PRO A 209 15.10 5.63 -13.33
C PRO A 209 15.02 5.44 -11.80
N TRP A 210 15.05 4.19 -11.34
CA TRP A 210 14.92 3.86 -9.93
C TRP A 210 15.91 4.62 -9.02
N ARG A 211 17.19 4.73 -9.39
CA ARG A 211 18.18 5.51 -8.60
C ARG A 211 17.81 6.97 -8.42
N GLN A 212 17.13 7.59 -9.39
CA GLN A 212 16.69 8.98 -9.25
C GLN A 212 15.58 9.10 -8.21
N CYS A 213 14.68 8.11 -8.15
CA CYS A 213 13.64 8.06 -7.14
C CYS A 213 14.24 7.83 -5.75
N VAL A 214 15.21 6.91 -5.62
CA VAL A 214 15.91 6.62 -4.35
C VAL A 214 16.57 7.87 -3.76
N LYS A 215 17.17 8.73 -4.59
CA LYS A 215 17.77 10.00 -4.13
C LYS A 215 16.76 11.00 -3.56
N LYS A 216 15.48 10.91 -3.94
CA LYS A 216 14.40 11.77 -3.45
C LYS A 216 13.66 11.17 -2.25
N ALA A 217 13.79 9.86 -2.05
CA ALA A 217 13.03 9.11 -1.06
C ALA A 217 13.23 9.68 0.35
N THR A 218 12.13 9.94 1.04
CA THR A 218 12.12 10.22 2.48
C THR A 218 12.07 8.92 3.27
N VAL A 219 11.36 7.92 2.74
CA VAL A 219 11.18 6.60 3.35
C VAL A 219 11.38 5.49 2.32
N ALA A 220 11.78 4.32 2.79
CA ALA A 220 11.93 3.11 2.00
C ALA A 220 11.31 1.92 2.73
N VAL A 221 10.46 1.19 2.02
CA VAL A 221 9.93 -0.10 2.47
C VAL A 221 10.95 -1.17 2.13
N ARG A 222 11.28 -2.00 3.12
CA ARG A 222 12.14 -3.15 2.95
C ARG A 222 11.38 -4.41 3.32
N ASP A 223 11.43 -5.41 2.46
CA ASP A 223 10.74 -6.66 2.73
C ASP A 223 11.31 -7.33 4.00
N GLY A 224 10.42 -7.69 4.92
CA GLY A 224 10.78 -8.32 6.19
C GLY A 224 11.07 -9.82 6.09
N GLY A 225 11.09 -10.40 4.88
CA GLY A 225 11.31 -11.82 4.62
C GLY A 225 10.04 -12.67 4.56
N PHE A 226 8.87 -12.07 4.35
CA PHE A 226 7.58 -12.78 4.29
C PHE A 226 6.97 -12.80 2.88
N THR A 227 7.72 -12.34 1.88
CA THR A 227 7.33 -12.45 0.48
C THR A 227 8.32 -13.31 -0.29
N GLU A 228 8.05 -13.54 -1.58
CA GLU A 228 8.93 -14.27 -2.49
C GLU A 228 10.22 -13.49 -2.82
N VAL A 229 10.39 -12.29 -2.27
CA VAL A 229 11.50 -11.39 -2.52
C VAL A 229 12.56 -11.55 -1.41
N PRO A 230 13.87 -11.49 -1.72
CA PRO A 230 14.90 -11.61 -0.68
C PRO A 230 14.70 -10.62 0.47
N PRO A 231 14.85 -11.05 1.75
CA PRO A 231 14.76 -10.15 2.89
C PRO A 231 15.67 -8.92 2.75
N GLY A 232 15.19 -7.75 3.16
CA GLY A 232 15.92 -6.48 3.06
C GLY A 232 15.83 -5.79 1.70
N THR A 233 15.23 -6.44 0.69
CA THR A 233 14.98 -5.84 -0.62
C THR A 233 14.10 -4.61 -0.47
N MET A 234 14.53 -3.51 -1.08
CA MET A 234 13.74 -2.28 -1.12
C MET A 234 12.62 -2.46 -2.14
N THR A 235 11.38 -2.55 -1.69
CA THR A 235 10.20 -2.87 -2.52
C THR A 235 9.46 -1.63 -2.99
N ALA A 236 9.43 -0.58 -2.16
CA ALA A 236 8.82 0.70 -2.49
C ALA A 236 9.53 1.84 -1.75
N ILE A 237 9.40 3.04 -2.28
CA ILE A 237 9.91 4.28 -1.67
C ILE A 237 8.86 5.37 -1.79
N ALA A 238 8.92 6.36 -0.89
CA ALA A 238 8.00 7.50 -0.95
C ALA A 238 8.63 8.81 -0.47
N TRP A 239 8.08 9.92 -0.96
CA TRP A 239 8.40 11.28 -0.52
C TRP A 239 7.21 12.22 -0.77
N ILE A 240 7.21 13.39 -0.14
CA ILE A 240 6.19 14.43 -0.36
C ILE A 240 6.71 15.46 -1.36
N VAL A 241 5.93 15.71 -2.42
CA VAL A 241 6.08 16.88 -3.27
C VAL A 241 5.38 18.05 -2.60
N ARG A 242 6.12 19.13 -2.36
CA ARG A 242 5.67 20.33 -1.66
C ARG A 242 5.21 21.37 -2.69
N LYS A 243 4.40 22.33 -2.24
CA LYS A 243 4.14 23.56 -3.02
C LYS A 243 5.44 24.34 -3.23
#